data_AF-A0A7W8B300-F1
#
_entry.id   AF-A0A7W8B300-F1
#
_cell.length_a   1.000
_cell.length_b   1.000
_cell.length_c   1.000
_cell.angle_alpha   90.00
_cell.angle_beta   90.00
_cell.angle_gamma   90.00
#
_symmetry.space_group_name_H-M   'P 1'
#
loop_
_entity.id
_entity.type
_entity.pdbx_description
1 polymer ?
#
loop_
_entity_poly.entity_id
_entity_poly.type
_entity_poly.pdbx_seq_one_letter_code
_entity_poly.pdbx_strand_id
1 'polypeptide(L)'
;MLCDLLSTQAGVLEHNVSADVAARYKRAALDNVAALAALARGHLPELGGRTDQFCARAVMVSGAVWTHARPSAAMQDRGMARTQPASPPRLQAVQRPCAACRLLVRVASRG
;
A
#
# COMPACT_ATOMS: atom_id res chain seq x y z
N MET A 1 -5.13 -2.16 -7.57
CA MET A 1 -4.82 -0.83 -8.11
C MET A 1 -4.01 0.03 -7.15
N LEU A 2 -4.56 0.64 -6.07
CA LEU A 2 -3.72 1.48 -5.17
C LEU A 2 -2.54 0.71 -4.56
N CYS A 3 -2.79 -0.48 -4.00
CA CYS A 3 -1.74 -1.29 -3.39
C CYS A 3 -0.73 -1.81 -4.46
N ASP A 4 -1.12 -1.96 -5.75
CA ASP A 4 -0.20 -2.23 -6.88
C ASP A 4 0.72 -1.02 -7.17
N LEU A 5 0.16 0.20 -7.22
CA LEU A 5 0.92 1.42 -7.45
C LEU A 5 1.92 1.68 -6.32
N LEU A 6 1.48 1.55 -5.07
CA LEU A 6 2.32 1.68 -3.87
C LEU A 6 3.48 0.67 -3.86
N SER A 7 3.23 -0.54 -4.35
CA SER A 7 4.22 -1.63 -4.42
C SER A 7 5.27 -1.41 -5.52
N THR A 8 4.92 -0.73 -6.60
CA THR A 8 5.76 -0.59 -7.81
C THR A 8 6.47 0.76 -7.93
N GLN A 9 5.95 1.81 -7.30
CA GLN A 9 6.41 3.18 -7.49
C GLN A 9 7.89 3.44 -7.16
N ALA A 10 8.48 2.71 -6.20
CA ALA A 10 9.88 2.95 -5.78
C ALA A 10 10.87 2.73 -6.94
N GLY A 11 10.78 1.58 -7.62
CA GLY A 11 11.66 1.25 -8.74
C GLY A 11 11.41 2.11 -9.98
N VAL A 12 10.16 2.54 -10.21
CA VAL A 12 9.81 3.41 -11.35
C VAL A 12 10.39 4.82 -11.14
N LEU A 13 10.21 5.40 -9.96
CA LEU A 13 10.68 6.74 -9.65
C LEU A 13 12.21 6.87 -9.67
N GLU A 14 12.92 5.81 -9.27
CA GLU A 14 14.38 5.83 -9.18
C GLU A 14 15.08 5.79 -10.55
N HIS A 15 14.45 5.19 -11.56
CA HIS A 15 15.12 4.90 -12.84
C HIS A 15 14.46 5.54 -14.06
N ASN A 16 13.22 6.04 -13.96
CA ASN A 16 12.42 6.42 -15.14
C ASN A 16 11.98 7.88 -15.18
N VAL A 17 12.28 8.68 -14.15
CA VAL A 17 11.88 10.09 -14.09
C VAL A 17 13.01 10.99 -13.63
N SER A 18 12.90 12.28 -13.90
CA SER A 18 13.86 13.26 -13.39
C SER A 18 13.73 13.44 -11.87
N ALA A 19 14.80 13.94 -11.25
CA ALA A 19 14.82 14.24 -9.82
C ALA A 19 13.72 15.24 -9.39
N ASP A 20 13.42 16.22 -10.23
CA ASP A 20 12.36 17.20 -9.96
C ASP A 20 10.96 16.55 -9.94
N VAL A 21 10.68 15.67 -10.92
CA VAL A 21 9.44 14.90 -10.96
C VAL A 21 9.32 13.99 -9.75
N ALA A 22 10.40 13.30 -9.36
CA ALA A 22 10.43 12.48 -8.16
C ALA A 22 10.19 13.31 -6.88
N ALA A 23 10.79 14.50 -6.78
CA ALA A 23 10.61 15.40 -5.63
C ALA A 23 9.18 15.96 -5.55
N ARG A 24 8.57 16.33 -6.68
CA ARG A 24 7.17 16.77 -6.74
C ARG A 24 6.22 15.64 -6.35
N TYR A 25 6.47 14.44 -6.85
CA TYR A 25 5.69 13.25 -6.48
C TYR A 25 5.76 12.97 -4.98
N LYS A 26 6.96 12.96 -4.38
CA LYS A 26 7.14 12.72 -2.94
C LYS A 26 6.39 13.75 -2.09
N ARG A 27 6.41 15.03 -2.48
CA ARG A 27 5.63 16.09 -1.82
C ARG A 27 4.13 15.82 -1.91
N ALA A 28 3.60 15.56 -3.10
CA ALA A 28 2.19 15.22 -3.28
C ALA A 28 1.77 13.96 -2.50
N ALA A 29 2.65 12.97 -2.38
CA ALA A 29 2.40 11.78 -1.57
C ALA A 29 2.29 12.11 -0.07
N LEU A 30 3.10 13.03 0.45
CA LEU A 30 3.00 13.52 1.83
C LEU A 30 1.69 14.29 2.06
N ASP A 31 1.32 15.15 1.12
CA ASP A 31 0.04 15.91 1.18
C ASP A 31 -1.16 14.97 1.22
N ASN A 32 -1.13 13.89 0.43
CA ASN A 32 -2.17 12.86 0.45
C ASN A 32 -2.24 12.12 1.80
N VAL A 33 -1.10 11.85 2.45
CA VAL A 33 -1.08 11.26 3.80
C VAL A 33 -1.66 12.24 4.82
N ALA A 34 -1.37 13.53 4.72
CA ALA A 34 -1.94 14.55 5.58
C ALA A 34 -3.46 14.67 5.39
N ALA A 35 -3.95 14.62 4.15
CA ALA A 35 -5.39 14.61 3.84
C ALA A 35 -6.08 13.36 4.43
N LEU A 36 -5.47 12.19 4.26
CA LEU A 36 -5.95 10.95 4.86
C LEU A 36 -5.99 11.02 6.39
N ALA A 37 -4.98 11.63 7.02
CA ALA A 37 -4.94 11.79 8.46
C ALA A 37 -5.98 12.80 8.97
N ALA A 38 -6.31 13.84 8.19
CA ALA A 38 -7.40 14.76 8.50
C ALA A 38 -8.76 14.01 8.53
N LEU A 39 -9.01 13.14 7.54
CA LEU A 39 -10.20 12.29 7.53
C LEU A 39 -10.20 11.30 8.71
N ALA A 40 -9.06 10.65 8.96
CA ALA A 40 -8.94 9.66 10.03
C ALA A 40 -9.17 10.28 11.41
N ARG A 41 -8.78 11.53 11.66
CA ARG A 41 -9.06 12.24 12.94
C ARG A 41 -10.56 12.32 13.26
N GLY A 42 -11.41 12.47 12.24
CA GLY A 42 -12.86 12.51 12.43
C GLY A 42 -13.49 11.13 12.69
N HIS A 43 -12.83 10.05 12.31
CA HIS A 43 -13.38 8.69 12.36
C HIS A 43 -12.69 7.76 13.37
N LEU A 44 -11.49 8.10 13.81
CA LEU A 44 -10.64 7.32 14.72
C LEU A 44 -10.07 8.25 15.81
N PRO A 45 -10.92 8.86 16.66
CA PRO A 45 -10.46 9.78 17.70
C PRO A 45 -9.50 9.11 18.70
N GLU A 46 -9.56 7.79 18.85
CA GLU A 46 -8.69 6.99 19.74
C GLU A 46 -7.21 7.02 19.32
N LEU A 47 -6.93 7.37 18.07
CA LEU A 47 -5.55 7.54 17.60
C LEU A 47 -4.91 8.84 18.12
N GLY A 48 -5.72 9.86 18.41
CA GLY A 48 -5.25 11.16 18.90
C GLY A 48 -4.12 11.73 18.03
N GLY A 49 -3.07 12.24 18.67
CA GLY A 49 -1.89 12.80 17.99
C GLY A 49 -1.06 11.78 17.18
N ARG A 50 -1.41 10.48 17.20
CA ARG A 50 -0.70 9.43 16.43
C ARG A 50 -1.29 9.22 15.04
N THR A 51 -2.34 9.95 14.67
CA THR A 51 -3.10 9.73 13.44
C THR A 51 -2.22 9.86 12.19
N ASP A 52 -1.40 10.90 12.09
CA ASP A 52 -0.51 11.12 10.95
C ASP A 52 0.48 9.96 10.77
N GLN A 53 1.11 9.53 11.86
CA GLN A 53 2.07 8.44 11.87
C GLN A 53 1.40 7.10 11.55
N PHE A 54 0.18 6.88 12.03
CA PHE A 54 -0.61 5.70 11.70
C PHE A 54 -0.94 5.65 10.21
N CYS A 55 -1.42 6.74 9.62
CA CYS A 55 -1.75 6.83 8.20
C CYS A 55 -0.53 6.61 7.31
N ALA A 56 0.61 7.23 7.63
CA ALA A 56 1.87 7.02 6.92
C ALA A 56 2.31 5.54 6.93
N ARG A 57 2.28 4.91 8.12
CA ARG A 57 2.62 3.49 8.27
C ARG A 57 1.64 2.58 7.54
N ALA A 58 0.34 2.88 7.59
CA ALA A 58 -0.67 2.10 6.90
C ALA A 58 -0.44 2.09 5.38
N VAL A 59 -0.09 3.23 4.79
CA VAL A 59 0.25 3.34 3.36
C VAL A 59 1.50 2.52 3.02
N MET A 60 2.57 2.68 3.80
CA MET A 60 3.84 1.94 3.61
C MET A 60 3.66 0.41 3.74
N VAL A 61 3.01 -0.03 4.82
CA VAL A 61 2.74 -1.46 5.06
C VAL A 61 1.85 -2.04 3.96
N SER A 62 0.87 -1.27 3.47
CA SER A 62 0.02 -1.71 2.37
C SER A 62 0.80 -2.00 1.10
N GLY A 63 1.75 -1.12 0.73
CA GLY A 63 2.65 -1.34 -0.41
C GLY A 63 3.54 -2.57 -0.21
N ALA A 64 4.19 -2.68 0.95
CA ALA A 64 5.11 -3.79 1.26
C ALA A 64 4.39 -5.14 1.28
N VAL A 65 3.25 -5.24 1.98
CA VAL A 65 2.45 -6.46 2.06
C VAL A 65 2.02 -6.89 0.66
N TRP A 66 1.64 -5.95 -0.21
CA TRP A 66 1.22 -6.25 -1.57
C TRP A 66 2.36 -6.79 -2.44
N THR A 67 3.56 -6.22 -2.35
CA THR A 67 4.78 -6.72 -3.04
C THR A 67 5.05 -8.18 -2.67
N HIS A 68 4.88 -8.56 -1.40
CA HIS A 68 5.10 -9.92 -0.93
C HIS A 68 3.92 -10.87 -1.16
N ALA A 69 2.72 -10.34 -1.35
CA ALA A 69 1.51 -11.13 -1.61
C ALA A 69 1.41 -11.62 -3.06
N ARG A 70 2.10 -10.94 -4.00
CA ARG A 70 2.05 -11.26 -5.44
C ARG A 70 3.36 -11.89 -5.91
N PRO A 71 3.39 -13.19 -6.26
CA PRO A 71 4.58 -13.80 -6.83
C PRO A 71 4.96 -13.13 -8.15
N SER A 72 6.26 -12.91 -8.38
CA SER A 72 6.75 -12.29 -9.61
C SER A 72 6.49 -13.18 -10.83
N ALA A 73 6.39 -12.59 -12.03
CA ALA A 73 6.21 -13.36 -13.27
C ALA A 73 7.30 -14.42 -13.46
N ALA A 74 8.55 -14.12 -13.09
CA ALA A 74 9.66 -15.07 -13.14
C ALA A 74 9.49 -16.28 -12.18
N MET A 75 8.81 -16.09 -11.05
CA MET A 75 8.44 -17.20 -10.15
C MET A 75 7.27 -18.03 -10.69
N GLN A 76 6.39 -17.41 -11.48
CA GLN A 76 5.26 -18.09 -12.11
C GLN A 76 5.72 -18.93 -13.32
N ASP A 77 6.66 -18.40 -14.12
CA ASP A 77 7.21 -19.07 -15.31
C ASP A 77 8.13 -20.25 -14.98
N ARG A 78 8.86 -20.22 -13.85
CA ARG A 78 9.80 -21.30 -13.45
C ARG A 78 9.15 -22.59 -12.95
N GLY A 79 7.84 -22.78 -13.17
CA GLY A 79 7.15 -24.03 -12.80
C GLY A 79 6.88 -24.19 -11.30
N MET A 80 7.09 -23.16 -10.48
CA MET A 80 6.63 -23.16 -9.07
C MET A 80 5.11 -22.99 -8.92
N ALA A 81 4.41 -22.55 -9.98
CA ALA A 81 2.95 -22.45 -9.96
C ALA A 81 2.25 -23.83 -9.83
N ARG A 82 2.90 -24.94 -10.21
CA ARG A 82 2.35 -26.31 -10.05
C ARG A 82 2.60 -26.92 -8.66
N THR A 83 3.54 -26.39 -7.89
CA THR A 83 3.91 -26.89 -6.56
C THR A 83 3.53 -25.94 -5.45
N GLN A 84 2.76 -24.88 -5.70
CA GLN A 84 2.12 -24.12 -4.63
C GLN A 84 1.06 -25.05 -4.00
N PRO A 85 1.28 -25.68 -2.82
CA PRO A 85 0.15 -26.26 -2.10
C PRO A 85 -0.83 -25.10 -1.87
N ALA A 86 -2.13 -25.35 -1.99
CA ALA A 86 -3.18 -24.36 -1.76
C ALA A 86 -2.75 -23.40 -0.65
N SER A 87 -2.44 -22.14 -0.99
CA SER A 87 -1.81 -21.21 -0.05
C SER A 87 -2.61 -21.25 1.25
N PRO A 88 -1.98 -21.49 2.42
CA PRO A 88 -2.71 -21.62 3.67
C PRO A 88 -3.60 -20.38 3.84
N PRO A 89 -4.81 -20.51 4.42
CA PRO A 89 -5.81 -19.44 4.43
C PRO A 89 -5.29 -18.10 4.99
N ARG A 90 -4.23 -18.12 5.81
CA ARG A 90 -3.51 -16.93 6.30
C ARG A 90 -2.80 -16.12 5.19
N LEU A 91 -2.23 -16.77 4.18
CA LEU A 91 -1.60 -16.10 3.04
C LEU A 91 -2.64 -15.61 2.01
N GLN A 92 -3.76 -16.32 1.85
CA GLN A 92 -4.89 -15.83 1.04
C GLN A 92 -5.52 -14.57 1.65
N ALA A 93 -5.54 -14.45 2.98
CA ALA A 93 -6.02 -13.25 3.67
C ALA A 93 -5.16 -11.99 3.38
N VAL A 94 -3.88 -12.17 3.05
CA VAL A 94 -2.94 -11.12 2.67
C VAL A 94 -3.11 -10.71 1.19
N GLN A 95 -3.56 -11.63 0.33
CA GLN A 95 -3.88 -11.37 -1.07
C GLN A 95 -5.25 -10.68 -1.27
N ARG A 96 -6.16 -10.82 -0.30
CA ARG A 96 -7.36 -9.96 -0.19
C ARG A 96 -6.91 -8.58 0.32
N PRO A 97 -7.57 -7.47 -0.07
CA PRO A 97 -7.19 -6.16 0.46
C PRO A 97 -7.15 -6.25 2.00
N CYS A 98 -5.96 -6.07 2.58
CA CYS A 98 -5.74 -6.26 3.99
C CYS A 98 -6.66 -5.33 4.79
N ALA A 99 -6.88 -5.59 6.07
CA ALA A 99 -7.73 -4.72 6.90
C ALA A 99 -7.30 -3.24 6.80
N ALA A 100 -6.00 -2.98 6.63
CA ALA A 100 -5.47 -1.65 6.33
C ALA A 100 -5.89 -1.10 4.95
N CYS A 101 -5.66 -1.80 3.82
CA CYS A 101 -6.15 -1.34 2.50
C CYS A 101 -7.70 -1.18 2.52
N ARG A 102 -8.47 -2.03 3.23
CA ARG A 102 -9.94 -1.89 3.38
C ARG A 102 -10.33 -0.68 4.22
N LEU A 103 -9.66 -0.43 5.33
CA LEU A 103 -9.90 0.73 6.18
C LEU A 103 -9.56 2.02 5.42
N LEU A 104 -8.43 2.04 4.71
CA LEU A 104 -8.01 3.16 3.87
C LEU A 104 -9.03 3.46 2.76
N VAL A 105 -9.48 2.44 2.03
CA VAL A 105 -10.52 2.59 1.00
C VAL A 105 -11.83 3.08 1.62
N ARG A 106 -12.21 2.57 2.80
CA ARG A 106 -13.46 2.95 3.48
C ARG A 106 -13.44 4.38 4.04
N VAL A 107 -12.28 4.84 4.50
CA VAL A 107 -12.06 6.24 4.92
C VAL A 107 -12.06 7.15 3.69
N ALA A 108 -11.39 6.75 2.62
CA ALA A 108 -11.33 7.51 1.37
C ALA A 108 -12.68 7.57 0.62
N SER A 109 -13.56 6.58 0.77
CA SER A 109 -14.86 6.53 0.09
C SER A 109 -16.01 7.19 0.88
N ARG A 110 -15.72 7.85 2.01
CA ARG A 110 -16.70 8.50 2.89
C ARG A 110 -16.51 10.01 3.02
N GLY A 111 -15.45 10.56 2.44
CA GLY A 111 -15.26 12.00 2.22
C GLY A 111 -15.59 12.36 0.78
#